data_AF-A0A380TE14-F1
#
_entry.id   AF-A0A380TE14-F1
#
_cell.length_a   1.000
_cell.length_b   1.000
_cell.length_c   1.000
_cell.angle_alpha   90.00
_cell.angle_beta   90.00
_cell.angle_gamma   90.00
#
_symmetry.space_group_name_H-M   'P 1'
#
loop_
_entity.id
_entity.type
_entity.pdbx_description
1 polymer ?
#
loop_
_entity_poly.entity_id
_entity_poly.type
_entity_poly.pdbx_seq_one_letter_code
_entity_poly.pdbx_strand_id
1 'polypeptide(L)' 'MIPKVETCLEAVGKGVAAAVIVDGRVPHVLLLELFTEHGAGTLVRAG' A
#
# COMPACT_ATOMS: atom_id res chain seq x y z
N MET A 1 1.87 -1.48 -13.55
CA MET A 1 2.35 -1.63 -12.17
C MET A 1 3.61 -0.83 -11.87
N ILE A 2 4.55 -0.72 -12.82
CA ILE A 2 5.81 0.02 -12.69
C ILE A 2 5.67 1.39 -12.00
N PRO A 3 4.85 2.35 -12.49
CA PRO A 3 4.81 3.68 -11.89
C PRO A 3 4.26 3.69 -10.45
N LYS A 4 3.35 2.75 -10.11
CA LYS A 4 2.82 2.64 -8.75
C LYS A 4 3.91 2.20 -7.77
N VAL A 5 4.74 1.25 -8.20
CA VAL A 5 5.84 0.75 -7.38
C VAL A 5 6.90 1.83 -7.21
N GLU A 6 7.26 2.55 -8.28
CA GLU A 6 8.21 3.68 -8.21
C GLU A 6 7.76 4.75 -7.23
N THR A 7 6.48 5.16 -7.27
CA THR A 7 5.93 6.12 -6.28
C THR A 7 5.99 5.58 -4.85
N CYS A 8 5.64 4.31 -4.62
CA CYS A 8 5.72 3.72 -3.29
C CYS A 8 7.15 3.68 -2.75
N LEU A 9 8.12 3.29 -3.59
CA LEU A 9 9.54 3.25 -3.25
C LEU A 9 10.08 4.66 -2.93
N GLU A 10 9.72 5.66 -3.73
CA GLU A 10 10.10 7.06 -3.48
C GLU A 10 9.52 7.56 -2.15
N ALA A 11 8.24 7.28 -1.87
CA ALA A 11 7.58 7.71 -0.65
C ALA A 11 8.23 7.12 0.60
N VAL A 12 8.48 5.80 0.63
CA VAL A 12 9.16 5.17 1.77
C VAL A 12 10.62 5.63 1.88
N GLY A 13 11.30 5.85 0.75
CA GLY A 13 12.64 6.42 0.72
C GLY A 13 12.73 7.86 1.26
N LYS A 14 11.61 8.59 1.27
CA LYS A 14 11.49 9.96 1.83
C LYS A 14 10.97 9.99 3.27
N GLY A 15 10.90 8.84 3.95
CA GLY A 15 10.54 8.75 5.37
C GLY A 15 9.08 8.43 5.67
N VAL A 16 8.27 8.07 4.67
CA VAL A 16 6.96 7.47 4.93
C VAL A 16 7.16 6.07 5.50
N ALA A 17 6.49 5.76 6.62
CA ALA A 17 6.68 4.48 7.33
C ALA A 17 6.36 3.24 6.46
N ALA A 18 5.29 3.33 5.65
CA ALA A 18 4.89 2.28 4.72
C ALA A 18 3.95 2.84 3.65
N ALA A 19 3.88 2.17 2.50
CA ALA A 19 2.88 2.41 1.47
C ALA A 19 2.20 1.10 1.07
N VAL A 20 0.91 1.14 0.75
CA VAL A 20 0.14 -0.05 0.34
C VAL A 20 -0.51 0.17 -1.01
N ILE A 21 -0.37 -0.81 -1.90
CA ILE A 21 -1.11 -0.88 -3.16
C ILE A 21 -2.29 -1.83 -2.98
N VAL A 22 -3.51 -1.33 -3.14
CA VAL A 22 -4.75 -2.11 -2.99
C VAL A 22 -5.48 -2.33 -4.32
N ASP A 23 -6.30 -3.39 -4.42
CA ASP A 23 -7.24 -3.58 -5.54
C ASP A 23 -8.51 -2.75 -5.34
N GLY A 24 -8.60 -1.62 -6.05
CA GLY A 24 -9.73 -0.70 -5.96
C GLY A 24 -11.08 -1.26 -6.43
N ARG A 25 -11.13 -2.46 -7.03
CA ARG A 25 -12.40 -3.10 -7.42
C ARG A 25 -13.11 -3.77 -6.26
N VAL A 26 -12.38 -4.06 -5.17
CA VAL A 26 -12.96 -4.65 -3.96
C VAL A 26 -13.79 -3.58 -3.23
N PRO A 27 -15.08 -3.82 -2.95
CA PRO A 27 -15.90 -2.89 -2.19
C PRO A 27 -15.27 -2.61 -0.83
N HIS A 28 -15.22 -1.33 -0.45
CA HIS A 28 -14.67 -0.88 0.84
C HIS A 28 -13.22 -1.32 1.11
N VAL A 29 -12.40 -1.50 0.06
CA VAL A 29 -11.00 -1.96 0.22
C VAL A 29 -10.18 -1.14 1.21
N LEU A 30 -10.44 0.16 1.34
CA LEU A 30 -9.75 1.01 2.32
C LEU A 30 -10.12 0.64 3.76
N LEU A 31 -11.38 0.30 4.03
CA LEU A 31 -11.80 -0.16 5.36
C LEU A 31 -11.20 -1.53 5.66
N LEU A 32 -11.19 -2.44 4.68
CA LEU A 32 -10.59 -3.76 4.83
C LEU A 32 -9.09 -3.65 5.12
N GLU A 33 -8.36 -2.80 4.40
CA GLU A 33 -6.93 -2.61 4.60
C GLU A 33 -6.59 -2.01 5.97
N LEU A 34 -7.40 -1.06 6.45
CA LEU A 34 -7.10 -0.34 7.70
C LEU A 34 -7.62 -1.05 8.95
N PHE A 35 -8.70 -1.81 8.85
CA PHE A 35 -9.43 -2.36 10.00
C PHE A 35 -9.48 -3.89 10.03
N THR A 36 -8.68 -4.59 9.22
CA THR A 36 -8.53 -6.05 9.30
C THR A 36 -7.07 -6.45 9.39
N GLU A 37 -6.78 -7.53 10.11
CA GLU A 37 -5.39 -7.99 10.30
C GLU A 37 -4.77 -8.59 9.04
N HIS A 38 -5.58 -9.08 8.11
CA HIS A 38 -5.06 -9.76 6.93
C HIS A 38 -4.46 -8.77 5.92
N GLY A 39 -4.98 -7.52 5.87
CA GLY A 39 -4.72 -6.61 4.77
C GLY A 39 -5.21 -7.17 3.42
N ALA A 40 -5.57 -6.32 2.48
CA ALA A 40 -5.98 -6.73 1.13
C ALA A 40 -4.94 -6.34 0.06
N GLY A 41 -3.92 -5.56 0.44
CA GLY A 41 -2.95 -4.98 -0.48
C GLY A 41 -1.56 -5.60 -0.46
N THR A 42 -0.70 -5.04 -1.31
CA THR A 42 0.75 -5.26 -1.29
C THR A 42 1.40 -4.13 -0.50
N LEU A 43 2.04 -4.50 0.61
CA LEU A 43 2.71 -3.59 1.54
C LEU A 43 4.18 -3.38 1.15
N VAL A 44 4.57 -2.11 1.03
CA VAL A 44 5.94 -1.65 0.76
C VAL A 44 6.45 -0.93 2.00
N ARG A 45 7.65 -1.30 2.46
CA ARG A 45 8.36 -0.68 3.60
C ARG A 45 9.82 -0.44 3.22
N ALA A 46 10.44 0.56 3.83
CA ALA A 46 11.90 0.66 3.81
C ALA A 46 12.49 -0.55 4.56
N GLY A 47 13.53 -1.15 3.98
CA GLY A 47 14.25 -2.27 4.59
C GLY A 47 15.09 -1.85 5.79
#